data_AF-A0A1Q8BG45-F1
#
_entry.id   AF-A0A1Q8BG45-F1
#
_cell.length_a   1.000
_cell.length_b   1.000
_cell.length_c   1.000
_cell.angle_alpha   90.00
_cell.angle_beta   90.00
_cell.angle_gamma   90.00
#
_symmetry.space_group_name_H-M   'P 1'
#
loop_
_entity.id
_entity.type
_entity.pdbx_description
1 polymer ?
#
loop_
_entity_poly.entity_id
_entity_poly.type
_entity_poly.pdbx_seq_one_letter_code
_entity_poly.pdbx_strand_id
1 'polypeptide(L)'
;MKFKTGQQIWVEGEVRSGMFPSERSFKVALPPPDERIISGFASQEFVREPNNGNQGMVAVFVFSKAEKGRVAVLFPGEILTSTNPVRVPFDWLMKQIH
;
A
#
# COMPACT_ATOMS: atom_id res chain seq x y z
N MET A 1 -11.40 11.97 -11.49
CA MET A 1 -11.78 10.85 -10.61
C MET A 1 -11.59 11.28 -9.15
N LYS A 2 -12.35 10.75 -8.18
CA LYS A 2 -12.20 11.08 -6.75
C LYS A 2 -12.21 9.80 -5.92
N PHE A 3 -11.31 9.69 -4.95
CA PHE A 3 -11.31 8.59 -3.99
C PHE A 3 -12.44 8.72 -2.98
N LYS A 4 -13.02 7.59 -2.58
CA LYS A 4 -14.02 7.51 -1.50
C LYS A 4 -13.36 6.94 -0.25
N THR A 5 -13.67 7.46 0.94
CA THR A 5 -13.21 6.86 2.20
C THR A 5 -13.69 5.40 2.29
N GLY A 6 -12.81 4.51 2.73
CA GLY A 6 -13.02 3.06 2.77
C GLY A 6 -12.78 2.35 1.43
N GLN A 7 -12.51 3.07 0.33
CA GLN A 7 -12.19 2.45 -0.95
C GLN A 7 -10.91 1.63 -0.84
N GLN A 8 -11.00 0.35 -1.16
CA GLN A 8 -9.85 -0.54 -1.30
C GLN A 8 -9.17 -0.32 -2.65
N ILE A 9 -7.84 -0.23 -2.63
CA ILE A 9 -6.99 -0.12 -3.81
C ILE A 9 -5.84 -1.10 -3.64
N TRP A 10 -5.48 -1.80 -4.71
CA TRP A 10 -4.30 -2.66 -4.74
C TRP A 10 -3.12 -1.83 -5.21
N VAL A 11 -2.05 -1.76 -4.42
CA VAL A 11 -0.84 -1.02 -4.79
C VAL A 11 0.29 -2.00 -5.03
N GLU A 12 1.05 -1.77 -6.10
CA GLU A 12 2.18 -2.61 -6.46
C GLU A 12 3.33 -2.48 -5.45
N GLY A 13 4.00 -3.59 -5.19
CA GLY A 13 5.17 -3.63 -4.32
C GLY A 13 5.89 -4.98 -4.33
N GLU A 14 6.98 -5.06 -3.58
CA GLU A 14 7.58 -6.36 -3.27
C GLU A 14 6.75 -7.06 -2.20
N VAL A 15 6.48 -8.34 -2.38
CA VAL A 15 5.78 -9.22 -1.44
C VAL A 15 6.62 -10.45 -1.20
N ARG A 16 6.80 -10.83 0.07
CA ARG A 16 7.51 -12.05 0.48
C ARG A 16 6.76 -12.73 1.62
N SER A 17 7.13 -13.96 1.93
CA SER A 17 6.65 -14.67 3.12
C SER A 17 6.92 -13.85 4.39
N GLY A 18 5.95 -13.81 5.30
CA GLY A 18 6.08 -13.21 6.63
C GLY A 18 6.70 -14.19 7.63
N MET A 19 6.64 -13.81 8.92
CA MET A 19 7.11 -14.69 10.00
C MET A 19 6.12 -15.85 10.23
N PHE A 20 4.84 -15.59 10.02
CA PHE A 20 3.77 -16.59 10.11
C PHE A 20 3.27 -17.02 8.72
N PRO A 21 2.77 -18.26 8.56
CA PRO A 21 2.26 -18.75 7.29
C PRO A 21 1.14 -17.90 6.69
N SER A 22 0.30 -17.29 7.53
CA SER A 22 -0.83 -16.43 7.14
C SER A 22 -0.45 -14.96 6.93
N GLU A 23 0.84 -14.62 7.06
CA GLU A 23 1.34 -13.26 6.98
C GLU A 23 2.28 -13.10 5.78
N ARG A 24 2.27 -11.91 5.18
CA ARG A 24 3.21 -11.52 4.14
C ARG A 24 3.91 -10.23 4.54
N SER A 25 5.21 -10.19 4.30
CA SER A 25 5.96 -8.94 4.36
C SER A 25 5.83 -8.22 3.02
N PHE A 26 5.70 -6.90 3.05
CA PHE A 26 5.61 -6.08 1.85
C PHE A 26 6.56 -4.89 1.87
N LYS A 27 6.92 -4.40 0.69
CA LYS A 27 7.61 -3.13 0.48
C LYS A 27 6.98 -2.38 -0.70
N VAL A 28 6.50 -1.17 -0.45
CA VAL A 28 5.93 -0.28 -1.47
C VAL A 28 6.82 0.96 -1.57
N ALA A 29 7.38 1.19 -2.75
CA ALA A 29 8.18 2.38 -3.01
C ALA A 29 7.28 3.53 -3.46
N LEU A 30 7.39 4.67 -2.80
CA LEU A 30 6.75 5.91 -3.25
C LEU A 30 7.64 6.64 -4.25
N PRO A 31 7.07 7.25 -5.30
CA PRO A 31 7.82 8.02 -6.28
C PRO A 31 8.31 9.36 -5.69
N PRO A 32 9.20 10.06 -6.41
CA PRO A 32 9.51 11.46 -6.12
C PRO A 32 8.23 12.32 -6.02
N PRO A 33 8.19 13.34 -5.14
CA PRO A 33 9.28 13.86 -4.32
C PRO A 33 9.42 13.21 -2.93
N ASP A 34 8.58 12.23 -2.57
CA ASP A 34 8.62 11.62 -1.24
C ASP A 34 9.74 10.57 -1.10
N GLU A 35 10.14 9.91 -2.21
CA GLU A 35 11.22 8.91 -2.33
C GLU A 35 11.46 8.09 -1.04
N ARG A 36 10.45 7.31 -0.64
CA ARG A 36 10.54 6.48 0.56
C ARG A 36 9.91 5.11 0.36
N ILE A 37 10.35 4.15 1.15
CA ILE A 37 9.82 2.79 1.16
C ILE A 37 8.91 2.61 2.37
N ILE A 38 7.66 2.24 2.11
CA ILE A 38 6.71 1.78 3.12
C ILE A 38 6.87 0.28 3.21
N SER A 39 7.34 -0.23 4.34
CA SER A 39 7.44 -1.67 4.58
C SER A 39 6.67 -2.08 5.82
N GLY A 40 6.12 -3.28 5.78
CA GLY A 40 5.26 -3.78 6.84
C GLY A 40 4.89 -5.24 6.65
N PHE A 41 3.94 -5.66 7.46
CA PHE A 41 3.32 -6.98 7.41
C PHE A 41 1.82 -6.84 7.24
N ALA A 42 1.23 -7.72 6.46
CA ALA A 42 -0.21 -7.80 6.25
C ALA A 42 -0.65 -9.27 6.21
N SER A 43 -1.88 -9.54 6.64
CA SER A 43 -2.50 -10.86 6.45
C SER A 43 -2.54 -11.20 4.96
N GLN A 44 -2.40 -12.48 4.62
CA GLN A 44 -2.36 -12.95 3.23
C GLN A 44 -3.60 -12.53 2.41
N GLU A 45 -4.77 -12.40 3.04
CA GLU A 45 -6.01 -11.91 2.40
C GLU A 45 -5.92 -10.48 1.86
N PHE A 46 -5.01 -9.66 2.39
CA PHE A 46 -4.74 -8.29 1.94
C PHE A 46 -3.56 -8.20 0.98
N VAL A 47 -3.08 -9.34 0.47
CA VAL A 47 -1.92 -9.41 -0.40
C VAL A 47 -2.24 -10.29 -1.60
N ARG A 48 -1.90 -9.80 -2.79
CA ARG A 48 -1.84 -10.60 -4.01
C ARG A 48 -0.40 -10.98 -4.24
N GLU A 49 -0.13 -12.27 -4.09
CA GLU A 49 1.21 -12.81 -4.28
C GLU A 49 1.68 -12.68 -5.73
N PRO A 50 3.01 -12.58 -5.94
CA PRO A 50 3.60 -12.58 -7.28
C PRO A 50 3.30 -13.89 -8.02
N ASN A 51 2.93 -13.78 -9.29
CA ASN A 51 2.90 -14.95 -10.19
C ASN A 51 4.31 -15.45 -10.55
N ASN A 52 5.31 -14.57 -10.52
CA ASN A 52 6.74 -14.87 -10.70
C ASN A 52 7.60 -13.78 -10.05
N GLY A 53 8.69 -14.17 -9.36
CA GLY A 53 9.54 -13.24 -8.61
C GLY A 53 8.90 -12.73 -7.33
N ASN A 54 9.26 -11.51 -6.90
CA ASN A 54 8.76 -10.90 -5.66
C ASN A 54 7.74 -9.77 -5.88
N GLN A 55 7.33 -9.49 -7.12
CA GLN A 55 6.46 -8.35 -7.42
C GLN A 55 4.98 -8.73 -7.29
N GLY A 56 4.35 -8.27 -6.22
CA GLY A 56 2.95 -8.51 -5.90
C GLY A 56 2.18 -7.21 -5.69
N MET A 57 1.01 -7.32 -5.06
CA MET A 57 0.23 -6.16 -4.65
C MET A 57 -0.20 -6.27 -3.19
N VAL A 58 -0.30 -5.14 -2.51
CA VAL A 58 -0.86 -5.04 -1.17
C VAL A 58 -2.10 -4.16 -1.21
N ALA A 59 -3.15 -4.55 -0.49
CA ALA A 59 -4.35 -3.74 -0.37
C ALA A 59 -4.07 -2.53 0.53
N VAL A 60 -4.60 -1.37 0.15
CA VAL A 60 -4.66 -0.17 0.98
C VAL A 60 -6.09 0.38 0.97
N PHE A 61 -6.48 1.04 2.05
CA PHE A 61 -7.80 1.63 2.19
C PHE A 61 -7.69 3.15 2.27
N VAL A 62 -8.45 3.85 1.43
CA VAL A 62 -8.51 5.32 1.48
C VAL A 62 -9.09 5.75 2.82
N PHE A 63 -8.31 6.49 3.60
CA PHE A 63 -8.73 6.97 4.93
C PHE A 63 -9.43 8.33 4.85
N SER A 64 -8.91 9.24 4.03
CA SER A 64 -9.45 10.59 3.90
C SER A 64 -9.62 11.00 2.44
N LYS A 65 -10.38 12.08 2.22
CA LYS A 65 -10.38 12.78 0.94
C LYS A 65 -8.98 13.30 0.62
N ALA A 66 -8.75 13.56 -0.67
CA ALA A 66 -7.51 14.17 -1.12
C ALA A 66 -7.43 15.63 -0.66
N GLU A 67 -6.31 16.00 -0.05
CA GLU A 67 -6.02 17.35 0.42
C GLU A 67 -4.62 17.74 -0.04
N LYS A 68 -4.50 18.93 -0.67
CA LYS A 68 -3.21 19.45 -1.17
C LYS A 68 -2.41 18.44 -2.01
N GLY A 69 -3.11 17.70 -2.89
CA GLY A 69 -2.49 16.70 -3.78
C GLY A 69 -2.08 15.39 -3.11
N ARG A 70 -2.46 15.16 -1.84
CA ARG A 70 -2.14 13.94 -1.09
C ARG A 70 -3.39 13.25 -0.57
N VAL A 71 -3.30 11.93 -0.38
CA VAL A 71 -4.36 11.08 0.17
C VAL A 71 -3.79 10.30 1.33
N ALA A 72 -4.51 10.22 2.44
CA ALA A 72 -4.16 9.31 3.53
C ALA A 72 -4.71 7.92 3.22
N VAL A 73 -3.88 6.88 3.30
CA VAL A 73 -4.26 5.48 3.12
C VAL A 73 -3.84 4.65 4.33
N LEU A 74 -4.66 3.65 4.67
CA LEU A 74 -4.36 2.65 5.67
C LEU A 74 -3.83 1.39 5.00
N PHE A 75 -2.69 0.89 5.49
CA PHE A 75 -2.28 -0.48 5.21
C PHE A 75 -2.91 -1.40 6.26
N PRO A 76 -3.60 -2.48 5.86
CA PRO A 76 -4.17 -3.45 6.78
C PRO A 76 -3.04 -4.33 7.36
N GLY A 77 -2.66 -4.04 8.60
CA GLY A 77 -1.56 -4.71 9.30
C GLY A 77 -0.61 -3.71 9.97
N GLU A 78 0.64 -4.10 10.13
CA GLU A 78 1.66 -3.32 10.82
C GLU A 78 2.63 -2.68 9.83
N ILE A 79 2.89 -1.38 9.98
CA ILE A 79 3.89 -0.64 9.19
C ILE A 79 5.12 -0.39 10.06
N LEU A 80 6.31 -0.75 9.55
CA LEU A 80 7.57 -0.63 10.27
C LEU A 80 8.30 0.69 10.00
N THR A 81 8.09 1.31 8.82
CA THR A 81 8.88 2.47 8.37
C THR A 81 8.12 3.80 8.38
N SER A 82 6.85 3.81 8.80
CA SER A 82 6.01 5.01 8.82
C SER A 82 4.86 4.85 9.81
N THR A 83 4.24 5.97 10.16
CA THR A 83 2.93 5.99 10.85
C THR A 83 1.81 5.59 9.88
N ASN A 84 0.84 4.82 10.39
CA ASN A 84 -0.41 4.46 9.72
C ASN A 84 -1.55 5.34 10.29
N PRO A 85 -2.29 6.13 9.50
CA PRO A 85 -2.35 6.17 8.04
C PRO A 85 -1.14 6.85 7.39
N VAL A 86 -0.77 6.34 6.21
CA VAL A 86 0.31 6.89 5.40
C VAL A 86 -0.23 7.91 4.41
N ARG A 87 0.37 9.10 4.34
CA ARG A 87 0.08 10.06 3.27
C ARG A 87 0.87 9.72 2.01
N VAL A 88 0.17 9.60 0.89
CA VAL A 88 0.74 9.29 -0.44
C VAL A 88 0.29 10.31 -1.48
N PRO A 89 1.05 10.52 -2.58
CA PRO A 89 0.63 11.39 -3.67
C PRO A 89 -0.66 10.90 -4.34
N PHE A 90 -1.59 11.81 -4.62
CA PHE A 90 -2.87 11.50 -5.27
C PHE A 90 -2.67 10.84 -6.64
N ASP A 91 -1.78 11.42 -7.46
CA ASP A 91 -1.54 10.92 -8.83
C ASP A 91 -0.87 9.55 -8.84
N TRP A 92 -0.05 9.24 -7.84
CA TRP A 92 0.54 7.91 -7.69
C TRP A 92 -0.56 6.89 -7.39
N LEU A 93 -1.42 7.17 -6.40
CA LEU A 93 -2.51 6.27 -6.02
C LEU A 93 -3.51 6.07 -7.18
N MET A 94 -3.73 7.10 -7.99
CA MET A 94 -4.58 7.04 -9.18
C MET A 94 -4.06 6.06 -10.23
N LYS A 95 -2.73 5.96 -10.40
CA LYS A 95 -2.10 5.01 -11.34
C LYS A 95 -2.24 3.54 -10.91
N GLN A 96 -2.59 3.30 -9.65
CA GLN A 96 -2.81 1.95 -9.11
C GLN A 96 -4.23 1.42 -9.40
N ILE A 97 -5.14 2.25 -9.90
CA ILE A 97 -6.48 1.82 -10.30
C ILE A 97 -6.38 1.29 -11.74
N HIS A 98 -6.68 0.00 -11.92
CA HIS A 98 -6.84 -0.64 -13.23
C HIS A 98 -8.33 -0.89 -13.50
#